data_AF-A0A534L650-F1
#
_entry.id   AF-A0A534L650-F1
#
_cell.length_a   1.000
_cell.length_b   1.000
_cell.length_c   1.000
_cell.angle_alpha   90.00
_cell.angle_beta   90.00
_cell.angle_gamma   90.00
#
_symmetry.space_group_name_H-M   'P 1'
#
loop_
_entity.id
_entity.type
_entity.pdbx_description
1 polymer ?
#
loop_
_entity_poly.entity_id
_entity_poly.type
_entity_poly.pdbx_seq_one_letter_code
_entity_poly.pdbx_strand_id
1 'polypeptide(L)'
;MNASKLTSRKNRREERKKGKGSTTGQALTIISACLSSISLRSFSLPWWGLTPPRGQAPVDVVHVHVLTLKHAPGIPQRRRERHVRSVKAIRTMQSGAERMKAYISIDMEGICGIVRELETDPKKGGDAYEQSRHLMTQEANAAIEGCIKGGATEVLIADSHWNFDNLIPEELHEAATLLRGTPRGLSMMQDLDASFDAALFVGYHAKAGTPRAILDHTYSGTIAAVRVNGTEIGETGINAYLAGHHGVPVVLVTGDRAVTAEAKALIPNIHTVAVKDATGATSARNLHPKKAREQIRAEATKAVQGAKSILPIRAKTPIEMIVEFRGTYAADRAAMIPTVRRVGGLRFEFEADDYPEAFRVFYAMVTIAGDE
;
A
#
# COMPACT_ATOMS: atom_id res chain seq x y z
N MET A 1 37.92 -8.38 -54.85
CA MET A 1 36.95 -8.01 -55.91
C MET A 1 35.81 -9.03 -55.93
N ASN A 2 34.66 -8.65 -56.50
CA ASN A 2 33.33 -9.29 -56.45
C ASN A 2 32.52 -8.91 -55.18
N ALA A 3 31.77 -7.79 -55.16
CA ALA A 3 30.58 -7.43 -55.96
C ALA A 3 29.32 -8.25 -55.61
N SER A 4 28.86 -8.12 -54.36
CA SER A 4 27.50 -8.55 -53.97
C SER A 4 26.87 -7.67 -52.86
N LYS A 5 27.43 -6.49 -52.56
CA LYS A 5 26.95 -5.59 -51.50
C LYS A 5 26.39 -4.23 -51.98
N LEU A 6 26.07 -4.09 -53.26
CA LEU A 6 25.66 -2.80 -53.84
C LEU A 6 24.39 -2.83 -54.68
N THR A 7 23.36 -3.59 -54.28
CA THR A 7 22.06 -3.57 -55.01
C THR A 7 20.79 -3.62 -54.15
N SER A 8 20.85 -3.65 -52.81
CA SER A 8 19.63 -3.62 -51.97
C SER A 8 19.35 -2.28 -51.27
N ARG A 9 20.21 -1.27 -51.43
CA ARG A 9 20.03 0.08 -50.84
C ARG A 9 19.34 1.10 -51.77
N LYS A 10 18.95 0.72 -52.99
CA LYS A 10 18.32 1.62 -53.97
C LYS A 10 16.81 1.44 -54.17
N ASN A 11 16.20 0.35 -53.66
CA ASN A 11 14.77 0.04 -53.89
C ASN A 11 13.85 0.19 -52.65
N ARG A 12 14.27 0.88 -51.59
CA ARG A 12 13.39 1.24 -50.45
C ARG A 12 13.24 2.75 -50.21
N ARG A 13 13.65 3.57 -51.18
CA ARG A 13 13.55 5.04 -51.12
C ARG A 13 12.50 5.62 -52.09
N GLU A 14 11.71 4.78 -52.78
CA GLU A 14 10.69 5.21 -53.75
C GLU A 14 9.23 4.93 -53.37
N GLU A 15 8.94 4.30 -52.22
CA GLU A 15 7.55 4.15 -51.72
C GLU A 15 7.12 5.23 -50.70
N ARG A 16 7.93 6.29 -50.51
CA ARG A 16 7.55 7.50 -49.78
C ARG A 16 7.39 8.69 -50.74
N LYS A 17 6.36 8.67 -51.58
CA LYS A 17 5.84 9.86 -52.29
C LYS A 17 4.51 9.52 -52.98
N LYS A 18 3.40 9.61 -52.25
CA LYS A 18 2.04 9.92 -52.76
C LYS A 18 1.12 10.15 -51.56
N GLY A 19 0.48 11.31 -51.48
CA GLY A 19 -0.49 11.65 -50.44
C GLY A 19 -0.16 12.89 -49.60
N LYS A 20 -0.03 14.06 -50.23
CA LYS A 20 -0.19 15.37 -49.57
C LYS A 20 -1.22 16.19 -50.35
N GLY A 21 -2.30 16.56 -49.66
CA GLY A 21 -3.30 17.57 -50.01
C GLY A 21 -4.22 17.69 -48.79
N SER A 22 -4.03 18.65 -47.89
CA SER A 22 -4.52 20.04 -47.90
C SER A 22 -6.06 20.16 -47.88
N THR A 23 -6.61 20.48 -46.72
CA THR A 23 -7.75 21.41 -46.56
C THR A 23 -7.98 21.72 -45.07
N THR A 24 -7.43 22.85 -44.63
CA THR A 24 -7.95 23.64 -43.51
C THR A 24 -8.97 24.62 -44.06
N GLY A 25 -10.15 24.68 -43.44
CA GLY A 25 -11.08 25.81 -43.54
C GLY A 25 -12.46 25.46 -44.07
N GLN A 26 -13.41 25.20 -43.15
CA GLN A 26 -14.67 25.96 -43.08
C GLN A 26 -15.44 25.57 -41.81
N ALA A 27 -15.80 26.61 -41.06
CA ALA A 27 -16.66 26.58 -39.90
C ALA A 27 -18.11 26.90 -40.29
N LEU A 28 -19.01 26.59 -39.36
CA LEU A 28 -20.34 27.18 -39.11
C LEU A 28 -21.60 26.59 -39.79
N THR A 29 -22.62 26.47 -38.93
CA THR A 29 -24.06 26.24 -39.14
C THR A 29 -24.43 24.76 -39.33
N ILE A 30 -25.22 24.09 -38.48
CA ILE A 30 -26.58 24.44 -38.04
C ILE A 30 -26.88 23.89 -36.62
N ILE A 31 -27.47 24.76 -35.79
CA ILE A 31 -28.17 24.48 -34.54
C ILE A 31 -29.61 24.04 -34.86
N SER A 32 -30.17 23.15 -34.02
CA SER A 32 -31.61 22.89 -33.79
C SER A 32 -32.21 21.64 -34.47
N ALA A 33 -32.44 20.60 -33.67
CA ALA A 33 -33.79 20.07 -33.42
C ALA A 33 -33.79 18.95 -32.34
N CYS A 34 -34.30 19.32 -31.17
CA CYS A 34 -35.13 18.57 -30.21
C CYS A 34 -35.10 17.03 -30.13
N LEU A 35 -34.72 16.56 -28.93
CA LEU A 35 -35.58 15.85 -27.98
C LEU A 35 -36.61 14.86 -28.57
N SER A 36 -36.27 13.57 -28.59
CA SER A 36 -37.19 12.47 -28.24
C SER A 36 -36.50 11.11 -28.31
N SER A 37 -36.12 10.54 -27.16
CA SER A 37 -36.16 9.08 -26.88
C SER A 37 -35.34 8.72 -25.62
N ILE A 38 -35.86 9.06 -24.43
CA ILE A 38 -35.52 8.31 -23.21
C ILE A 38 -36.81 7.66 -22.77
N SER A 39 -36.92 6.36 -23.04
CA SER A 39 -38.00 5.50 -22.60
C SER A 39 -37.81 5.20 -21.11
N LEU A 40 -38.79 5.65 -20.32
CA LEU A 40 -38.98 5.30 -18.92
C LEU A 40 -39.38 3.82 -18.80
N ARG A 41 -38.64 3.06 -17.99
CA ARG A 41 -39.18 1.84 -17.35
C ARG A 41 -39.24 2.08 -15.85
N SER A 42 -40.47 2.13 -15.37
CA SER A 42 -40.88 2.27 -13.98
C SER A 42 -40.69 0.94 -13.25
N PHE A 43 -40.11 0.96 -12.05
CA PHE A 43 -40.41 -0.04 -11.02
C PHE A 43 -40.54 0.66 -9.67
N SER A 44 -41.64 0.34 -9.00
CA SER A 44 -42.19 0.88 -7.76
C SER A 44 -41.40 0.42 -6.53
N LEU A 45 -41.16 1.33 -5.59
CA LEU A 45 -40.82 1.02 -4.19
C LEU A 45 -41.95 1.50 -3.26
N PRO A 46 -42.35 0.71 -2.25
CA PRO A 46 -43.45 1.07 -1.37
C PRO A 46 -43.04 2.11 -0.31
N TRP A 47 -44.01 2.97 -0.04
CA TRP A 47 -43.98 4.10 0.88
C TRP A 47 -44.29 3.61 2.31
N TRP A 48 -43.38 3.82 3.25
CA TRP A 48 -43.69 3.89 4.68
C TRP A 48 -42.99 5.13 5.24
N GLY A 49 -43.80 6.05 5.76
CA GLY A 49 -43.36 7.34 6.25
C GLY A 49 -42.69 7.26 7.61
N LEU A 50 -41.67 8.09 7.79
CA LEU A 50 -41.27 8.69 9.07
C LEU A 50 -40.69 10.08 8.74
N THR A 51 -41.28 11.11 9.33
CA THR A 51 -40.87 12.51 9.28
C THR A 51 -39.51 12.73 9.98
N PRO A 52 -38.59 13.55 9.45
CA PRO A 52 -37.38 13.90 10.19
C PRO A 52 -37.66 15.02 11.22
N PRO A 53 -37.02 14.99 12.40
CA PRO A 53 -37.20 15.99 13.43
C PRO A 53 -36.55 17.34 13.07
N ARG A 54 -37.15 18.43 13.56
CA ARG A 54 -36.67 19.80 13.43
C ARG A 54 -35.31 19.99 14.09
N GLY A 55 -34.38 20.61 13.36
CA GLY A 55 -33.19 21.23 13.93
C GLY A 55 -31.88 20.77 13.33
N GLN A 56 -31.61 21.16 12.08
CA GLN A 56 -30.26 21.37 11.53
C GLN A 56 -30.43 22.04 10.16
N ALA A 57 -30.14 23.34 10.09
CA ALA A 57 -30.05 24.05 8.81
C ALA A 57 -28.74 23.67 8.12
N PRO A 58 -28.71 23.47 6.78
CA PRO A 58 -27.47 23.38 6.04
C PRO A 58 -26.76 24.74 6.08
N VAL A 59 -25.49 24.75 6.47
CA VAL A 59 -24.60 25.91 6.33
C VAL A 59 -24.16 25.98 4.87
N ASP A 60 -24.93 26.68 4.06
CA ASP A 60 -24.48 27.12 2.74
C ASP A 60 -23.48 28.26 2.92
N VAL A 61 -22.21 27.99 2.62
CA VAL A 61 -21.15 28.99 2.58
C VAL A 61 -21.34 29.85 1.32
N VAL A 62 -22.00 30.98 1.49
CA VAL A 62 -22.09 32.02 0.45
C VAL A 62 -20.79 32.84 0.46
N HIS A 63 -19.94 32.64 -0.53
CA HIS A 63 -18.83 33.55 -0.82
C HIS A 63 -19.38 34.85 -1.43
N VAL A 64 -19.56 35.90 -0.62
CA VAL A 64 -19.88 37.25 -1.12
C VAL A 64 -18.58 37.98 -1.46
N HIS A 65 -18.27 38.08 -2.76
CA HIS A 65 -17.28 39.02 -3.26
C HIS A 65 -17.86 40.44 -3.17
N VAL A 66 -17.46 41.22 -2.17
CA VAL A 66 -17.76 42.66 -2.12
C VAL A 66 -16.67 43.39 -2.92
N LEU A 67 -16.90 43.55 -4.23
CA LEU A 67 -16.16 44.48 -5.07
C LEU A 67 -16.87 45.85 -5.06
N THR A 68 -16.19 46.77 -4.40
CA THR A 68 -16.27 48.24 -4.45
C THR A 68 -17.19 48.87 -5.50
N LEU A 69 -18.24 49.56 -5.03
CA LEU A 69 -18.84 50.71 -5.71
C LEU A 69 -18.69 51.93 -4.78
N LYS A 70 -17.68 52.75 -5.03
CA LYS A 70 -17.61 54.14 -4.55
C LYS A 70 -18.10 55.04 -5.69
N HIS A 71 -18.77 56.12 -5.30
CA HIS A 71 -19.19 57.30 -6.07
C HIS A 71 -20.65 57.35 -6.54
N ALA A 72 -21.52 57.81 -5.63
CA ALA A 72 -22.70 58.60 -5.97
C ALA A 72 -22.71 59.85 -5.05
N PRO A 73 -22.74 61.08 -5.57
CA PRO A 73 -22.75 62.30 -4.77
C PRO A 73 -24.19 62.68 -4.34
N GLY A 74 -24.41 63.02 -3.06
CA GLY A 74 -25.65 63.69 -2.63
C GLY A 74 -26.29 63.33 -1.29
N ILE A 75 -25.58 62.78 -0.29
CA ILE A 75 -26.19 62.48 1.03
C ILE A 75 -25.50 63.26 2.17
N PRO A 76 -26.24 63.99 3.03
CA PRO A 76 -25.66 64.79 4.11
C PRO A 76 -25.03 63.93 5.22
N GLN A 77 -23.81 64.26 5.62
CA GLN A 77 -23.13 63.63 6.76
C GLN A 77 -23.71 64.11 8.10
N ARG A 78 -24.37 63.22 8.85
CA ARG A 78 -24.55 63.37 10.29
C ARG A 78 -23.52 62.52 11.04
N ARG A 79 -22.61 63.21 11.73
CA ARG A 79 -21.66 62.66 12.72
C ARG A 79 -22.42 61.92 13.83
N ARG A 80 -22.13 60.63 13.99
CA ARG A 80 -22.26 59.91 15.26
C ARG A 80 -21.02 59.05 15.47
N GLU A 81 -20.11 59.54 16.29
CA GLU A 81 -19.03 58.74 16.85
C GLU A 81 -19.65 57.66 17.76
N ARG A 82 -19.58 56.40 17.34
CA ARG A 82 -19.75 55.26 18.23
C ARG A 82 -18.40 54.59 18.36
N HIS A 83 -17.88 54.56 19.59
CA HIS A 83 -16.74 53.76 20.00
C HIS A 83 -17.00 52.29 19.63
N VAL A 84 -16.30 51.79 18.61
CA VAL A 84 -16.24 50.35 18.32
C VAL A 84 -15.26 49.76 19.33
N ARG A 85 -15.79 49.08 20.36
CA ARG A 85 -14.97 48.24 21.23
C ARG A 85 -14.37 47.14 20.35
N SER A 86 -13.04 47.03 20.36
CA SER A 86 -12.31 45.95 19.70
C SER A 86 -12.82 44.61 20.24
N VAL A 87 -13.55 43.86 19.40
CA VAL A 87 -13.87 42.47 19.68
C VAL A 87 -12.54 41.71 19.59
N LYS A 88 -12.04 41.24 20.74
CA LYS A 88 -10.92 40.30 20.78
C LYS A 88 -11.30 39.14 19.86
N ALA A 89 -10.50 38.90 18.82
CA ALA A 89 -10.63 37.73 17.99
C ALA A 89 -10.65 36.51 18.91
N ILE A 90 -11.81 35.85 18.97
CA ILE A 90 -11.90 34.51 19.55
C ILE A 90 -11.02 33.68 18.63
N ARG A 91 -9.85 33.29 19.13
CA ARG A 91 -9.05 32.23 18.52
C ARG A 91 -9.99 31.03 18.46
N THR A 92 -10.49 30.72 17.27
CA THR A 92 -11.05 29.41 16.99
C THR A 92 -9.94 28.44 17.35
N MET A 93 -10.06 27.76 18.50
CA MET A 93 -9.19 26.65 18.80
C MET A 93 -9.48 25.64 17.69
N GLN A 94 -8.55 25.50 16.74
CA GLN A 94 -8.51 24.32 15.89
C GLN A 94 -8.23 23.14 16.83
N SER A 95 -9.27 22.60 17.46
CA SER A 95 -9.23 21.26 18.05
C SER A 95 -9.44 20.26 16.92
N GLY A 96 -8.55 20.28 15.94
CA GLY A 96 -8.30 19.13 15.08
C GLY A 96 -7.01 18.54 15.58
N ALA A 97 -7.06 17.70 16.61
CA ALA A 97 -5.95 16.77 16.80
C ALA A 97 -5.79 16.05 15.46
N GLU A 98 -4.63 16.16 14.81
CA GLU A 98 -4.36 15.39 13.59
C GLU A 98 -4.66 13.93 13.94
N ARG A 99 -5.70 13.36 13.32
CA ARG A 99 -6.06 11.96 13.53
C ARG A 99 -4.98 11.14 12.88
N MET A 100 -4.13 10.54 13.70
CA MET A 100 -3.07 9.68 13.21
C MET A 100 -3.63 8.28 12.93
N LYS A 101 -3.45 7.79 11.70
CA LYS A 101 -3.92 6.49 11.24
C LYS A 101 -2.74 5.55 10.97
N ALA A 102 -2.71 4.42 11.66
CA ALA A 102 -1.65 3.41 11.51
C ALA A 102 -2.14 2.20 10.72
N TYR A 103 -1.30 1.70 9.82
CA TYR A 103 -1.48 0.44 9.12
C TYR A 103 -0.52 -0.59 9.70
N ILE A 104 -1.01 -1.78 10.03
CA ILE A 104 -0.19 -2.91 10.45
C ILE A 104 -0.37 -4.02 9.42
N SER A 105 0.70 -4.41 8.72
CA SER A 105 0.74 -5.69 8.02
C SER A 105 1.40 -6.68 8.95
N ILE A 106 0.72 -7.78 9.28
CA ILE A 106 1.27 -8.81 10.16
C ILE A 106 1.39 -10.15 9.45
N ASP A 107 2.56 -10.73 9.56
CA ASP A 107 2.95 -12.02 9.01
C ASP A 107 3.36 -12.99 10.13
N MET A 108 3.53 -14.28 9.84
CA MET A 108 3.62 -15.32 10.87
C MET A 108 5.05 -15.83 11.11
N GLU A 109 5.85 -16.00 10.08
CA GLU A 109 7.17 -16.64 10.12
C GLU A 109 8.13 -15.96 11.08
N GLY A 110 8.01 -14.64 11.26
CA GLY A 110 8.85 -13.81 12.12
C GLY A 110 8.40 -13.72 13.58
N ILE A 111 7.22 -14.20 13.93
CA ILE A 111 6.65 -14.12 15.29
C ILE A 111 7.53 -14.90 16.29
N CYS A 112 7.66 -14.38 17.52
CA CYS A 112 8.48 -15.01 18.56
C CYS A 112 7.95 -16.41 18.91
N GLY A 113 8.85 -17.39 18.91
CA GLY A 113 8.53 -18.79 19.23
C GLY A 113 8.32 -19.68 18.00
N ILE A 114 7.96 -19.11 16.84
CA ILE A 114 7.75 -19.85 15.58
C ILE A 114 9.09 -20.09 14.88
N VAL A 115 9.38 -21.32 14.47
CA VAL A 115 10.64 -21.67 13.78
C VAL A 115 10.49 -22.69 12.66
N ARG A 116 9.35 -23.38 12.52
CA ARG A 116 9.13 -24.40 11.48
C ARG A 116 7.94 -24.05 10.60
N GLU A 117 7.99 -24.49 9.34
CA GLU A 117 6.92 -24.33 8.36
C GLU A 117 5.57 -24.94 8.83
N LEU A 118 5.59 -26.08 9.54
CA LEU A 118 4.36 -26.66 10.10
C LEU A 118 3.68 -25.75 11.14
N GLU A 119 4.40 -24.83 11.75
CA GLU A 119 3.83 -23.87 12.71
C GLU A 119 3.12 -22.72 11.99
N THR A 120 3.32 -22.57 10.68
CA THR A 120 2.72 -21.54 9.83
C THR A 120 1.77 -22.11 8.77
N ASP A 121 1.62 -23.43 8.66
CA ASP A 121 0.81 -24.06 7.61
C ASP A 121 -0.63 -24.34 8.10
N PRO A 122 -1.67 -23.64 7.60
CA PRO A 122 -3.06 -23.87 8.01
C PRO A 122 -3.64 -25.22 7.56
N LYS A 123 -3.03 -25.89 6.58
CA LYS A 123 -3.50 -27.17 6.04
C LYS A 123 -2.85 -28.36 6.75
N LYS A 124 -1.57 -28.25 7.11
CA LYS A 124 -0.77 -29.37 7.65
C LYS A 124 -0.34 -29.19 9.10
N GLY A 125 -0.42 -27.97 9.64
CA GLY A 125 0.15 -27.63 10.93
C GLY A 125 -0.61 -28.16 12.15
N GLY A 126 -1.92 -28.35 12.04
CA GLY A 126 -2.77 -28.82 13.13
C GLY A 126 -2.57 -27.98 14.40
N ASP A 127 -2.40 -28.64 15.55
CA ASP A 127 -2.24 -27.97 16.85
C ASP A 127 -1.04 -27.01 16.89
N ALA A 128 0.04 -27.27 16.15
CA ALA A 128 1.21 -26.41 16.12
C ALA A 128 0.90 -25.05 15.46
N TYR A 129 0.09 -25.07 14.40
CA TYR A 129 -0.40 -23.86 13.75
C TYR A 129 -1.41 -23.12 14.65
N GLU A 130 -2.36 -23.83 15.26
CA GLU A 130 -3.33 -23.20 16.18
C GLU A 130 -2.64 -22.49 17.36
N GLN A 131 -1.62 -23.10 17.96
CA GLN A 131 -0.80 -22.44 19.00
C GLN A 131 -0.09 -21.18 18.48
N SER A 132 0.38 -21.22 17.23
CA SER A 132 1.09 -20.12 16.59
C SER A 132 0.18 -18.93 16.30
N ARG A 133 -1.10 -19.16 15.97
CA ARG A 133 -2.10 -18.10 15.80
C ARG A 133 -2.31 -17.29 17.08
N HIS A 134 -2.29 -17.93 18.25
CA HIS A 134 -2.34 -17.23 19.53
C HIS A 134 -1.08 -16.36 19.73
N LEU A 135 0.12 -16.88 19.43
CA LEU A 135 1.35 -16.10 19.52
C LEU A 135 1.31 -14.88 18.59
N MET A 136 0.90 -15.07 17.33
CA MET A 136 0.74 -14.02 16.32
C MET A 136 -0.25 -12.95 16.79
N THR A 137 -1.43 -13.35 17.27
CA THR A 137 -2.47 -12.41 17.73
C THR A 137 -2.00 -11.62 18.96
N GLN A 138 -1.22 -12.23 19.85
CA GLN A 138 -0.68 -11.54 21.02
C GLN A 138 0.45 -10.56 20.68
N GLU A 139 1.24 -10.80 19.62
CA GLU A 139 2.18 -9.80 19.08
C GLU A 139 1.48 -8.68 18.31
N ALA A 140 0.41 -9.00 17.56
CA ALA A 140 -0.47 -8.01 16.95
C ALA A 140 -0.99 -7.02 18.00
N ASN A 141 -1.53 -7.54 19.11
CA ASN A 141 -2.05 -6.72 20.21
C ASN A 141 -0.96 -5.82 20.81
N ALA A 142 0.26 -6.32 20.98
CA ALA A 142 1.37 -5.51 21.47
C ALA A 142 1.71 -4.35 20.51
N ALA A 143 1.70 -4.59 19.19
CA ALA A 143 1.91 -3.56 18.19
C ALA A 143 0.75 -2.54 18.16
N ILE A 144 -0.51 -3.00 18.24
CA ILE A 144 -1.70 -2.14 18.30
C ILE A 144 -1.65 -1.23 19.54
N GLU A 145 -1.40 -1.80 20.73
CA GLU A 145 -1.24 -1.04 21.97
C GLU A 145 -0.11 0.00 21.86
N GLY A 146 0.99 -0.37 21.20
CA GLY A 146 2.09 0.54 20.92
C GLY A 146 1.69 1.69 20.00
N CYS A 147 0.94 1.41 18.93
CA CYS A 147 0.44 2.45 18.02
C CYS A 147 -0.45 3.46 18.74
N ILE A 148 -1.39 2.97 19.56
CA ILE A 148 -2.32 3.82 20.33
C ILE A 148 -1.53 4.70 21.32
N LYS A 149 -0.58 4.11 22.06
CA LYS A 149 0.31 4.88 22.95
C LYS A 149 1.18 5.88 22.19
N GLY A 150 1.50 5.58 20.93
CA GLY A 150 2.23 6.45 20.03
C GLY A 150 1.41 7.64 19.50
N GLY A 151 0.08 7.63 19.69
CA GLY A 151 -0.82 8.69 19.25
C GLY A 151 -1.76 8.29 18.10
N ALA A 152 -1.71 7.04 17.62
CA ALA A 152 -2.65 6.56 16.61
C ALA A 152 -4.08 6.55 17.18
N THR A 153 -5.01 7.19 16.46
CA THR A 153 -6.44 7.21 16.79
C THR A 153 -7.22 6.17 16.01
N GLU A 154 -6.64 5.65 14.92
CA GLU A 154 -7.21 4.61 14.07
C GLU A 154 -6.11 3.60 13.72
N VAL A 155 -6.42 2.31 13.81
CA VAL A 155 -5.49 1.23 13.47
C VAL A 155 -6.20 0.23 12.56
N LEU A 156 -5.70 0.05 11.35
CA LEU A 156 -6.08 -1.07 10.47
C LEU A 156 -4.98 -2.11 10.55
N ILE A 157 -5.33 -3.36 10.85
CA ILE A 157 -4.41 -4.49 10.80
C ILE A 157 -4.82 -5.46 9.71
N ALA A 158 -3.93 -5.65 8.74
CA ALA A 158 -4.04 -6.63 7.68
C ALA A 158 -3.33 -7.92 8.08
N ASP A 159 -4.11 -8.97 8.25
CA ASP A 159 -3.56 -10.32 8.27
C ASP A 159 -2.91 -10.60 6.91
N SER A 160 -1.62 -10.89 6.91
CA SER A 160 -0.77 -10.89 5.71
C SER A 160 -0.08 -12.23 5.46
N HIS A 161 -0.39 -13.25 6.25
CA HIS A 161 0.18 -14.58 6.09
C HIS A 161 -0.76 -15.49 5.27
N TRP A 162 -0.22 -16.24 4.31
CA TRP A 162 -0.93 -17.28 3.55
C TRP A 162 -2.34 -16.87 3.01
N ASN A 163 -3.41 -17.38 3.59
CA ASN A 163 -4.82 -17.16 3.24
C ASN A 163 -5.46 -15.93 3.94
N PHE A 164 -4.65 -15.18 4.70
CA PHE A 164 -5.01 -13.95 5.40
C PHE A 164 -6.12 -14.12 6.45
N ASP A 165 -6.27 -15.27 7.10
CA ASP A 165 -7.31 -15.52 8.11
C ASP A 165 -6.80 -16.15 9.43
N ASN A 166 -5.52 -15.91 9.72
CA ASN A 166 -4.74 -16.49 10.81
C ASN A 166 -4.99 -15.82 12.17
N LEU A 167 -5.14 -14.49 12.22
CA LEU A 167 -5.44 -13.75 13.44
C LEU A 167 -6.77 -14.23 14.05
N ILE A 168 -6.79 -14.35 15.38
CA ILE A 168 -7.97 -14.80 16.13
C ILE A 168 -8.82 -13.56 16.46
N PRO A 169 -10.00 -13.34 15.82
CA PRO A 169 -10.72 -12.09 15.94
C PRO A 169 -11.18 -11.79 17.37
N GLU A 170 -11.56 -12.81 18.13
CA GLU A 170 -12.04 -12.67 19.52
C GLU A 170 -10.93 -12.32 20.51
N GLU A 171 -9.66 -12.53 20.13
CA GLU A 171 -8.49 -12.19 20.95
C GLU A 171 -7.82 -10.88 20.52
N LEU A 172 -8.18 -10.37 19.34
CA LEU A 172 -7.57 -9.16 18.80
C LEU A 172 -8.05 -7.92 19.57
N HIS A 173 -7.13 -6.99 19.78
CA HIS A 173 -7.38 -5.76 20.51
C HIS A 173 -8.52 -4.94 19.86
N GLU A 174 -9.56 -4.64 20.63
CA GLU A 174 -10.84 -4.05 20.17
C GLU A 174 -10.72 -2.71 19.41
N ALA A 175 -9.66 -1.94 19.69
CA ALA A 175 -9.40 -0.67 19.01
C ALA A 175 -8.94 -0.81 17.55
N ALA A 176 -8.61 -2.02 17.09
CA ALA A 176 -8.17 -2.26 15.72
C ALA A 176 -9.33 -2.69 14.81
N THR A 177 -9.30 -2.21 13.57
CA THR A 177 -10.09 -2.81 12.49
C THR A 177 -9.28 -3.95 11.86
N LEU A 178 -9.88 -5.14 11.75
CA LEU A 178 -9.23 -6.33 11.18
C LEU A 178 -9.59 -6.48 9.69
N LEU A 179 -8.57 -6.50 8.84
CA LEU A 179 -8.66 -6.90 7.43
C LEU A 179 -8.22 -8.37 7.30
N ARG A 180 -9.18 -9.26 7.03
CA ARG A 180 -9.00 -10.73 6.95
C ARG A 180 -9.63 -11.34 5.68
N GLY A 181 -9.07 -12.44 5.18
CA GLY A 181 -9.54 -13.23 4.04
C GLY A 181 -9.02 -12.76 2.67
N THR A 182 -9.29 -13.59 1.66
CA THR A 182 -8.98 -13.39 0.22
C THR A 182 -10.29 -13.30 -0.60
N PRO A 183 -10.28 -12.76 -1.84
CA PRO A 183 -9.15 -12.23 -2.62
C PRO A 183 -8.75 -10.79 -2.25
N ARG A 184 -7.46 -10.46 -2.40
CA ARG A 184 -6.90 -9.11 -2.20
C ARG A 184 -5.98 -8.71 -3.34
N GLY A 185 -6.35 -7.68 -4.09
CA GLY A 185 -5.57 -7.24 -5.27
C GLY A 185 -4.20 -6.65 -4.94
N LEU A 186 -4.01 -6.19 -3.70
CA LEU A 186 -2.73 -5.71 -3.18
C LEU A 186 -2.18 -6.59 -2.05
N SER A 187 -2.68 -7.83 -1.91
CA SER A 187 -2.16 -8.83 -0.96
C SER A 187 -2.01 -8.28 0.48
N MET A 188 -0.81 -8.38 1.06
CA MET A 188 -0.40 -7.91 2.39
C MET A 188 -0.64 -6.43 2.65
N MET A 189 -0.81 -5.62 1.60
CA MET A 189 -0.94 -4.16 1.67
C MET A 189 -2.31 -3.66 1.21
N GLN A 190 -3.31 -4.54 1.14
CA GLN A 190 -4.68 -4.19 0.79
C GLN A 190 -5.23 -3.10 1.71
N ASP A 191 -5.97 -2.16 1.11
CA ASP A 191 -6.58 -0.97 1.74
C ASP A 191 -5.60 0.04 2.36
N LEU A 192 -4.29 -0.12 2.15
CA LEU A 192 -3.35 0.97 2.39
C LEU A 192 -3.54 2.06 1.31
N ASP A 193 -3.67 3.31 1.74
CA ASP A 193 -3.74 4.47 0.86
C ASP A 193 -3.02 5.68 1.49
N ALA A 194 -3.12 6.85 0.85
CA ALA A 194 -2.47 8.07 1.31
C ALA A 194 -3.10 8.70 2.57
N SER A 195 -4.18 8.12 3.13
CA SER A 195 -4.78 8.59 4.39
C SER A 195 -4.07 8.05 5.64
N PHE A 196 -3.15 7.11 5.47
CA PHE A 196 -2.35 6.56 6.57
C PHE A 196 -1.09 7.37 6.82
N ASP A 197 -0.71 7.50 8.09
CA ASP A 197 0.47 8.26 8.51
C ASP A 197 1.70 7.38 8.75
N ALA A 198 1.49 6.08 9.01
CA ALA A 198 2.56 5.14 9.30
C ALA A 198 2.13 3.70 8.97
N ALA A 199 3.07 2.91 8.44
CA ALA A 199 2.94 1.47 8.27
C ALA A 199 3.92 0.73 9.20
N LEU A 200 3.47 -0.37 9.79
CA LEU A 200 4.27 -1.25 10.64
C LEU A 200 4.18 -2.67 10.08
N PHE A 201 5.33 -3.32 9.94
CA PHE A 201 5.44 -4.70 9.50
C PHE A 201 5.81 -5.56 10.70
N VAL A 202 4.89 -6.43 11.11
CA VAL A 202 5.01 -7.21 12.35
C VAL A 202 5.15 -8.69 11.98
N GLY A 203 6.10 -9.38 12.61
CA GLY A 203 6.28 -10.82 12.37
C GLY A 203 6.80 -11.16 10.97
N TYR A 204 7.47 -10.23 10.30
CA TYR A 204 8.05 -10.44 8.97
C TYR A 204 9.30 -11.32 9.04
N HIS A 205 9.69 -11.88 7.89
CA HIS A 205 10.91 -12.65 7.71
C HIS A 205 11.82 -12.07 6.61
N ALA A 206 13.05 -12.55 6.54
CA ALA A 206 14.01 -12.08 5.54
C ALA A 206 13.72 -12.70 4.17
N LYS A 207 14.23 -12.05 3.11
CA LYS A 207 14.09 -12.53 1.73
C LYS A 207 14.75 -13.89 1.51
N ALA A 208 14.28 -14.60 0.48
CA ALA A 208 14.83 -15.88 0.03
C ALA A 208 16.36 -15.85 -0.12
N GLY A 209 17.04 -16.89 0.37
CA GLY A 209 18.49 -17.03 0.29
C GLY A 209 19.27 -16.28 1.37
N THR A 210 18.60 -15.66 2.34
CA THR A 210 19.28 -14.91 3.41
C THR A 210 19.92 -15.87 4.43
N PRO A 211 21.24 -15.78 4.69
CA PRO A 211 21.89 -16.67 5.65
C PRO A 211 21.47 -16.35 7.07
N ARG A 212 21.22 -17.40 7.87
CA ARG A 212 20.73 -17.28 9.25
C ARG A 212 19.47 -16.42 9.32
N ALA A 213 18.48 -16.77 8.50
CA ALA A 213 17.14 -16.23 8.57
C ALA A 213 16.14 -17.36 8.83
N ILE A 214 15.09 -17.11 9.61
CA ILE A 214 14.01 -18.09 9.83
C ILE A 214 13.04 -18.07 8.65
N LEU A 215 12.77 -19.26 8.09
CA LEU A 215 11.78 -19.50 7.05
C LEU A 215 11.92 -18.54 5.86
N ASP A 216 13.17 -18.29 5.44
CA ASP A 216 13.46 -17.29 4.42
C ASP A 216 12.85 -17.64 3.06
N HIS A 217 11.98 -16.74 2.59
CA HIS A 217 11.38 -16.83 1.27
C HIS A 217 10.91 -15.44 0.81
N THR A 218 10.25 -15.38 -0.35
CA THR A 218 9.67 -14.12 -0.85
C THR A 218 8.37 -14.43 -1.57
N TYR A 219 7.24 -14.18 -0.92
CA TYR A 219 5.86 -14.45 -1.31
C TYR A 219 5.48 -15.92 -1.54
N SER A 220 6.38 -16.70 -2.10
CA SER A 220 6.20 -18.12 -2.38
C SER A 220 7.54 -18.83 -2.31
N GLY A 221 7.52 -20.08 -1.87
CA GLY A 221 8.69 -20.98 -1.93
C GLY A 221 9.21 -21.23 -3.35
N THR A 222 8.45 -20.86 -4.38
CA THR A 222 8.87 -20.96 -5.80
C THR A 222 9.78 -19.82 -6.25
N ILE A 223 9.82 -18.71 -5.50
CA ILE A 223 10.61 -17.52 -5.84
C ILE A 223 12.03 -17.65 -5.28
N ALA A 224 13.02 -17.43 -6.15
CA ALA A 224 14.44 -17.39 -5.80
C ALA A 224 14.88 -15.98 -5.42
N ALA A 225 14.45 -14.96 -6.18
CA ALA A 225 14.78 -13.56 -5.91
C ALA A 225 13.81 -12.60 -6.60
N VAL A 226 13.64 -11.41 -6.02
CA VAL A 226 12.95 -10.28 -6.64
C VAL A 226 13.86 -9.06 -6.60
N ARG A 227 13.93 -8.30 -7.70
CA ARG A 227 14.64 -7.02 -7.75
C ARG A 227 13.72 -5.93 -8.26
N VAL A 228 13.82 -4.76 -7.64
CA VAL A 228 13.19 -3.52 -8.10
C VAL A 228 14.29 -2.50 -8.35
N ASN A 229 14.38 -2.01 -9.58
CA ASN A 229 15.36 -1.02 -10.02
C ASN A 229 16.81 -1.41 -9.64
N GLY A 230 17.15 -2.69 -9.85
CA GLY A 230 18.45 -3.27 -9.53
C GLY A 230 18.66 -3.71 -8.08
N THR A 231 17.82 -3.28 -7.14
CA THR A 231 17.94 -3.64 -5.72
C THR A 231 17.19 -4.93 -5.43
N GLU A 232 17.88 -5.93 -4.86
CA GLU A 232 17.24 -7.16 -4.38
C GLU A 232 16.45 -6.91 -3.10
N ILE A 233 15.21 -7.38 -3.06
CA ILE A 233 14.28 -7.13 -1.96
C ILE A 233 13.48 -8.40 -1.64
N GLY A 234 13.13 -8.56 -0.36
CA GLY A 234 12.07 -9.46 0.07
C GLY A 234 10.74 -8.74 0.22
N GLU A 235 9.84 -9.37 0.95
CA GLU A 235 8.50 -8.84 1.25
C GLU A 235 8.55 -7.50 1.96
N THR A 236 9.50 -7.33 2.90
CA THR A 236 9.76 -6.03 3.54
C THR A 236 9.94 -4.92 2.50
N GLY A 237 10.76 -5.15 1.47
CA GLY A 237 11.00 -4.15 0.44
C GLY A 237 9.85 -4.01 -0.55
N ILE A 238 9.26 -5.13 -0.97
CA ILE A 238 8.14 -5.14 -1.93
C ILE A 238 6.99 -4.32 -1.37
N ASN A 239 6.63 -4.55 -0.10
CA ASN A 239 5.55 -3.88 0.59
C ASN A 239 5.90 -2.43 0.97
N ALA A 240 7.17 -2.15 1.32
CA ALA A 240 7.60 -0.79 1.63
C ALA A 240 7.56 0.14 0.42
N TYR A 241 7.89 -0.34 -0.78
CA TYR A 241 7.73 0.45 -2.00
C TYR A 241 6.25 0.71 -2.33
N LEU A 242 5.36 -0.25 -2.06
CA LEU A 242 3.92 -0.06 -2.23
C LEU A 242 3.39 0.98 -1.23
N ALA A 243 3.81 0.91 0.03
CA ALA A 243 3.51 1.94 1.02
C ALA A 243 4.03 3.32 0.62
N GLY A 244 5.28 3.39 0.13
CA GLY A 244 5.86 4.65 -0.29
C GLY A 244 5.27 5.24 -1.56
N HIS A 245 4.68 4.43 -2.46
CA HIS A 245 3.85 4.92 -3.55
C HIS A 245 2.68 5.76 -3.02
N HIS A 246 2.02 5.30 -1.96
CA HIS A 246 0.97 6.04 -1.26
C HIS A 246 1.50 7.18 -0.36
N GLY A 247 2.83 7.34 -0.24
CA GLY A 247 3.44 8.35 0.62
C GLY A 247 3.46 7.96 2.10
N VAL A 248 3.20 6.69 2.42
CA VAL A 248 3.17 6.20 3.81
C VAL A 248 4.53 5.63 4.18
N PRO A 249 5.19 6.13 5.25
CA PRO A 249 6.47 5.58 5.69
C PRO A 249 6.26 4.25 6.43
N VAL A 250 7.12 3.27 6.17
CA VAL A 250 7.22 2.08 7.02
C VAL A 250 8.13 2.42 8.19
N VAL A 251 7.56 2.45 9.40
CA VAL A 251 8.23 2.98 10.59
C VAL A 251 8.80 1.90 11.50
N LEU A 252 8.26 0.68 11.43
CA LEU A 252 8.68 -0.46 12.25
C LEU A 252 8.70 -1.75 11.41
N VAL A 253 9.75 -2.55 11.59
CA VAL A 253 9.78 -3.96 11.17
C VAL A 253 10.14 -4.86 12.36
N THR A 254 9.34 -5.88 12.65
CA THR A 254 9.63 -6.89 13.67
C THR A 254 9.75 -8.27 13.06
N GLY A 255 10.60 -9.11 13.65
CA GLY A 255 10.85 -10.47 13.18
C GLY A 255 12.14 -11.04 13.76
N ASP A 256 12.87 -11.81 12.97
CA ASP A 256 14.20 -12.28 13.35
C ASP A 256 15.31 -11.22 13.11
N ARG A 257 16.53 -11.51 13.56
CA ARG A 257 17.65 -10.58 13.37
C ARG A 257 17.92 -10.29 11.89
N ALA A 258 17.75 -11.25 10.99
CA ALA A 258 18.03 -11.08 9.58
C ALA A 258 17.09 -10.06 8.92
N VAL A 259 15.77 -10.16 9.16
CA VAL A 259 14.82 -9.19 8.60
C VAL A 259 15.04 -7.79 9.17
N THR A 260 15.43 -7.65 10.44
CA THR A 260 15.76 -6.33 11.00
C THR A 260 16.99 -5.69 10.35
N ALA A 261 17.97 -6.50 9.95
CA ALA A 261 19.14 -6.03 9.23
C ALA A 261 18.77 -5.64 7.79
N GLU A 262 17.93 -6.44 7.13
CA GLU A 262 17.38 -6.13 5.80
C GLU A 262 16.61 -4.81 5.81
N ALA A 263 15.69 -4.63 6.76
CA ALA A 263 14.89 -3.42 6.90
C ALA A 263 15.75 -2.16 7.08
N LYS A 264 16.76 -2.22 7.95
CA LYS A 264 17.68 -1.10 8.20
C LYS A 264 18.58 -0.76 7.01
N ALA A 265 18.95 -1.76 6.22
CA ALA A 265 19.73 -1.53 5.01
C ALA A 265 18.90 -0.82 3.92
N LEU A 266 17.58 -1.05 3.91
CA LEU A 266 16.68 -0.49 2.91
C LEU A 266 16.06 0.85 3.31
N ILE A 267 15.67 1.02 4.57
CA ILE A 267 14.90 2.17 5.07
C ILE A 267 15.70 2.88 6.17
N PRO A 268 16.32 4.03 5.88
CA PRO A 268 17.08 4.78 6.86
C PRO A 268 16.21 5.19 8.07
N ASN A 269 16.78 5.12 9.27
CA ASN A 269 16.15 5.47 10.55
C ASN A 269 14.93 4.61 10.94
N ILE A 270 14.66 3.50 10.25
CA ILE A 270 13.57 2.61 10.63
C ILE A 270 13.78 2.00 12.01
N HIS A 271 12.69 1.88 12.77
CA HIS A 271 12.70 1.13 14.02
C HIS A 271 12.62 -0.37 13.74
N THR A 272 13.26 -1.18 14.57
CA THR A 272 13.21 -2.63 14.41
C THR A 272 13.20 -3.37 15.74
N VAL A 273 12.50 -4.50 15.82
CA VAL A 273 12.58 -5.42 16.97
C VAL A 273 12.92 -6.82 16.48
N ALA A 274 14.10 -7.31 16.87
CA ALA A 274 14.49 -8.70 16.64
C ALA A 274 14.03 -9.55 17.82
N VAL A 275 12.94 -10.30 17.65
CA VAL A 275 12.35 -11.16 18.70
C VAL A 275 13.02 -12.54 18.79
N LYS A 276 13.82 -12.88 17.79
CA LYS A 276 14.59 -14.12 17.72
C LYS A 276 15.85 -13.96 16.88
N ASP A 277 16.80 -14.88 17.10
CA ASP A 277 18.08 -14.92 16.41
C ASP A 277 18.28 -16.30 15.80
N ALA A 278 18.22 -16.38 14.47
CA ALA A 278 18.28 -17.65 13.76
C ALA A 278 19.68 -18.28 13.87
N THR A 279 19.71 -19.57 14.18
CA THR A 279 20.89 -20.43 14.06
C THR A 279 20.92 -21.18 12.73
N GLY A 280 19.79 -21.25 12.04
CA GLY A 280 19.62 -21.81 10.70
C GLY A 280 18.19 -21.54 10.19
N ALA A 281 17.85 -22.06 9.01
CA ALA A 281 16.57 -21.78 8.35
C ALA A 281 15.32 -22.11 9.19
N THR A 282 15.43 -23.09 10.10
CA THR A 282 14.31 -23.58 10.93
C THR A 282 14.67 -23.72 12.41
N SER A 283 15.66 -22.94 12.88
CA SER A 283 16.12 -23.00 14.27
C SER A 283 16.55 -21.63 14.77
N ALA A 284 16.08 -21.21 15.94
CA ALA A 284 16.41 -19.90 16.52
C ALA A 284 16.52 -19.91 18.04
N ARG A 285 17.30 -18.97 18.56
CA ARG A 285 17.21 -18.52 19.95
C ARG A 285 16.11 -17.47 20.04
N ASN A 286 15.01 -17.82 20.69
CA ASN A 286 13.87 -16.93 20.86
C ASN A 286 13.99 -16.12 22.16
N LEU A 287 13.44 -14.91 22.16
CA LEU A 287 13.07 -14.25 23.41
C LEU A 287 11.92 -15.04 24.08
N HIS A 288 11.66 -14.74 25.35
CA HIS A 288 10.39 -15.14 25.94
C HIS A 288 9.25 -14.32 25.31
N PRO A 289 8.10 -14.90 24.92
CA PRO A 289 7.03 -14.17 24.23
C PRO A 289 6.52 -12.92 24.96
N LYS A 290 6.50 -12.92 26.30
CA LYS A 290 6.18 -11.69 27.08
C LYS A 290 7.18 -10.55 26.81
N LYS A 291 8.48 -10.87 26.78
CA LYS A 291 9.54 -9.90 26.53
C LYS A 291 9.53 -9.40 25.08
N ALA A 292 9.23 -10.28 24.11
CA ALA A 292 9.03 -9.88 22.72
C ALA A 292 7.91 -8.84 22.60
N ARG A 293 6.74 -9.12 23.17
CA ARG A 293 5.58 -8.20 23.19
C ARG A 293 5.88 -6.87 23.88
N GLU A 294 6.61 -6.89 25.00
CA GLU A 294 7.06 -5.66 25.67
C GLU A 294 7.93 -4.79 24.76
N GLN A 295 8.89 -5.40 24.05
CA GLN A 295 9.77 -4.69 23.12
C GLN A 295 8.99 -4.16 21.90
N ILE A 296 8.13 -4.99 21.30
CA ILE A 296 7.30 -4.58 20.16
C ILE A 296 6.43 -3.38 20.54
N ARG A 297 5.73 -3.44 21.67
CA ARG A 297 4.88 -2.33 22.13
C ARG A 297 5.67 -1.05 22.34
N ALA A 298 6.81 -1.14 23.05
CA ALA A 298 7.65 0.01 23.34
C ALA A 298 8.22 0.63 22.07
N GLU A 299 8.63 -0.19 21.11
CA GLU A 299 9.23 0.30 19.87
C GLU A 299 8.18 0.82 18.89
N ALA A 300 7.00 0.19 18.78
CA ALA A 300 5.87 0.72 18.02
C ALA A 300 5.43 2.09 18.54
N THR A 301 5.43 2.30 19.87
CA THR A 301 5.14 3.61 20.48
C THR A 301 6.10 4.68 19.94
N LYS A 302 7.42 4.41 19.97
CA LYS A 302 8.43 5.35 19.48
C LYS A 302 8.33 5.56 17.97
N ALA A 303 8.13 4.48 17.21
CA ALA A 303 8.06 4.51 15.76
C ALA A 303 6.89 5.36 15.26
N VAL A 304 5.73 5.24 15.91
CA VAL A 304 4.55 6.06 15.60
C VAL A 304 4.78 7.52 16.00
N GLN A 305 5.30 7.80 17.20
CA GLN A 305 5.64 9.19 17.60
C GLN A 305 6.66 9.85 16.66
N GLY A 306 7.61 9.06 16.15
CA GLY A 306 8.67 9.49 15.24
C GLY A 306 8.34 9.36 13.76
N ALA A 307 7.12 8.98 13.36
CA ALA A 307 6.80 8.60 11.99
C ALA A 307 7.21 9.65 10.95
N LYS A 308 6.99 10.94 11.26
CA LYS A 308 7.34 12.08 10.38
C LYS A 308 8.85 12.23 10.12
N SER A 309 9.71 11.54 10.87
CA SER A 309 11.16 11.56 10.69
C SER A 309 11.68 10.48 9.74
N ILE A 310 10.82 9.53 9.34
CA ILE A 310 11.14 8.45 8.42
C ILE A 310 10.52 8.78 7.06
N LEU A 311 11.33 8.74 6.00
CA LEU A 311 10.86 9.01 4.66
C LEU A 311 10.33 7.73 4.00
N PRO A 312 9.17 7.77 3.33
CA PRO A 312 8.71 6.67 2.51
C PRO A 312 9.69 6.39 1.36
N ILE A 313 10.06 5.13 1.13
CA ILE A 313 10.90 4.74 -0.01
C ILE A 313 10.06 4.64 -1.28
N ARG A 314 10.57 5.17 -2.39
CA ARG A 314 9.87 5.13 -3.69
C ARG A 314 10.75 4.50 -4.74
N ALA A 315 10.17 3.60 -5.53
CA ALA A 315 10.82 3.09 -6.72
C ALA A 315 10.86 4.20 -7.79
N LYS A 316 11.93 4.26 -8.58
CA LYS A 316 12.07 5.24 -9.66
C LYS A 316 11.28 4.77 -10.87
N THR A 317 10.58 5.67 -11.56
CA THR A 317 9.86 5.34 -12.79
C THR A 317 10.76 5.49 -14.03
N PRO A 318 10.61 4.63 -15.06
CA PRO A 318 9.76 3.43 -15.08
C PRO A 318 10.25 2.37 -14.07
N ILE A 319 9.32 1.63 -13.48
CA ILE A 319 9.65 0.59 -12.48
C ILE A 319 10.18 -0.62 -13.23
N GLU A 320 11.46 -0.95 -13.05
CA GLU A 320 12.04 -2.19 -13.57
C GLU A 320 11.91 -3.28 -12.50
N MET A 321 11.17 -4.35 -12.80
CA MET A 321 11.05 -5.48 -11.90
C MET A 321 11.57 -6.77 -12.53
N ILE A 322 12.42 -7.46 -11.77
CA ILE A 322 13.00 -8.75 -12.15
C ILE A 322 12.52 -9.79 -11.14
N VAL A 323 12.05 -10.93 -11.64
CA VAL A 323 11.61 -12.07 -10.84
C VAL A 323 12.37 -13.31 -11.29
N GLU A 324 13.01 -13.98 -10.34
CA GLU A 324 13.71 -15.24 -10.56
C GLU A 324 13.00 -16.37 -9.80
N PHE A 325 12.71 -17.47 -10.50
CA PHE A 325 12.09 -18.67 -9.92
C PHE A 325 13.14 -19.72 -9.55
N ARG A 326 12.79 -20.63 -8.65
CA ARG A 326 13.64 -21.79 -8.26
C ARG A 326 13.52 -22.97 -9.24
N GLY A 327 12.42 -23.08 -9.98
CA GLY A 327 12.13 -24.23 -10.85
C GLY A 327 11.45 -23.85 -12.16
N THR A 328 11.70 -24.63 -13.21
CA THR A 328 11.18 -24.35 -14.55
C THR A 328 9.67 -24.51 -14.64
N TYR A 329 9.05 -25.39 -13.84
CA TYR A 329 7.59 -25.54 -13.81
C TYR A 329 6.88 -24.23 -13.43
N ALA A 330 7.28 -23.62 -12.31
CA ALA A 330 6.78 -22.32 -11.87
C ALA A 330 7.06 -21.21 -12.91
N ALA A 331 8.26 -21.22 -13.51
CA ALA A 331 8.60 -20.30 -14.58
C ALA A 331 7.73 -20.49 -15.84
N ASP A 332 7.44 -21.72 -16.25
CA ASP A 332 6.59 -22.01 -17.41
C ASP A 332 5.15 -21.52 -17.19
N ARG A 333 4.65 -21.61 -15.95
CA ARG A 333 3.36 -21.03 -15.55
C ARG A 333 3.37 -19.50 -15.58
N ALA A 334 4.40 -18.87 -15.01
CA ALA A 334 4.53 -17.41 -15.04
C ALA A 334 4.61 -16.86 -16.48
N ALA A 335 5.21 -17.62 -17.42
CA ALA A 335 5.28 -17.25 -18.83
C ALA A 335 3.92 -17.20 -19.55
N MET A 336 2.83 -17.66 -18.92
CA MET A 336 1.47 -17.52 -19.45
C MET A 336 0.95 -16.08 -19.39
N ILE A 337 1.59 -15.20 -18.60
CA ILE A 337 1.23 -13.78 -18.50
C ILE A 337 1.81 -13.04 -19.71
N PRO A 338 0.99 -12.45 -20.61
CA PRO A 338 1.49 -11.89 -21.87
C PRO A 338 2.41 -10.67 -21.72
N THR A 339 2.32 -9.94 -20.60
CA THR A 339 3.04 -8.69 -20.36
C THR A 339 4.44 -8.88 -19.78
N VAL A 340 4.83 -10.11 -19.40
CA VAL A 340 6.15 -10.38 -18.82
C VAL A 340 7.06 -11.10 -19.81
N ARG A 341 8.35 -10.75 -19.81
CA ARG A 341 9.32 -11.33 -20.73
C ARG A 341 10.24 -12.28 -19.97
N ARG A 342 10.25 -13.56 -20.35
CA ARG A 342 11.24 -14.53 -19.86
C ARG A 342 12.56 -14.33 -20.60
N VAL A 343 13.64 -14.04 -19.87
CA VAL A 343 14.96 -13.70 -20.43
C VAL A 343 16.02 -14.78 -20.22
N GLY A 344 15.66 -15.84 -19.50
CA GLY A 344 16.48 -17.01 -19.27
C GLY A 344 15.65 -18.18 -18.76
N GLY A 345 16.30 -19.26 -18.32
CA GLY A 345 15.59 -20.46 -17.86
C GLY A 345 14.64 -20.20 -16.68
N LEU A 346 14.95 -19.24 -15.81
CA LEU A 346 14.21 -19.00 -14.56
C LEU A 346 13.90 -17.52 -14.31
N ARG A 347 14.29 -16.62 -15.21
CA ARG A 347 14.30 -15.16 -14.99
C ARG A 347 13.31 -14.45 -15.89
N PHE A 348 12.55 -13.55 -15.29
CA PHE A 348 11.57 -12.69 -15.94
C PHE A 348 11.89 -11.22 -15.67
N GLU A 349 11.61 -10.39 -16.66
CA GLU A 349 11.81 -8.94 -16.60
C GLU A 349 10.58 -8.26 -17.19
N PHE A 350 10.11 -7.19 -16.53
CA PHE A 350 9.06 -6.32 -17.04
C PHE A 350 9.22 -4.91 -16.48
N GLU A 351 8.57 -3.96 -17.15
CA GLU A 351 8.49 -2.56 -16.72
C GLU A 351 7.03 -2.19 -16.44
N ALA A 352 6.82 -1.21 -15.55
CA ALA A 352 5.52 -0.62 -15.28
C ALA A 352 5.63 0.89 -15.05
N ASP A 353 4.54 1.62 -15.29
CA ASP A 353 4.51 3.07 -15.15
C ASP A 353 4.40 3.50 -13.68
N ASP A 354 3.77 2.67 -12.85
CA ASP A 354 3.69 2.85 -11.42
C ASP A 354 3.91 1.54 -10.63
N TYR A 355 4.11 1.70 -9.32
CA TYR A 355 4.43 0.58 -8.46
C TYR A 355 3.24 -0.35 -8.18
N PRO A 356 1.98 0.12 -7.98
CA PRO A 356 0.82 -0.76 -7.89
C PRO A 356 0.61 -1.63 -9.13
N GLU A 357 0.86 -1.13 -10.34
CA GLU A 357 0.86 -1.93 -11.57
C GLU A 357 1.97 -2.99 -11.52
N ALA A 358 3.22 -2.59 -11.22
CA ALA A 358 4.34 -3.51 -11.11
C ALA A 358 4.05 -4.65 -10.11
N PHE A 359 3.54 -4.28 -8.93
CA PHE A 359 3.15 -5.18 -7.87
C PHE A 359 2.08 -6.18 -8.34
N ARG A 360 1.02 -5.72 -9.02
CA ARG A 360 -0.05 -6.60 -9.49
C ARG A 360 0.43 -7.60 -10.53
N VAL A 361 1.34 -7.19 -11.42
CA VAL A 361 1.96 -8.11 -12.38
C VAL A 361 2.79 -9.17 -11.63
N PHE A 362 3.64 -8.76 -10.70
CA PHE A 362 4.40 -9.69 -9.85
C PHE A 362 3.49 -10.63 -9.05
N TYR A 363 2.46 -10.10 -8.40
CA TYR A 363 1.55 -10.89 -7.60
C TYR A 363 0.76 -11.88 -8.47
N ALA A 364 0.34 -11.48 -9.68
CA ALA A 364 -0.24 -12.40 -10.64
C ALA A 364 0.74 -13.51 -11.07
N MET A 365 2.02 -13.19 -11.26
CA MET A 365 3.06 -14.20 -11.53
C MET A 365 3.18 -15.18 -10.35
N VAL A 366 3.23 -14.69 -9.12
CA VAL A 366 3.31 -15.54 -7.92
C VAL A 366 2.06 -16.44 -7.82
N THR A 367 0.86 -15.88 -7.97
CA THR A 367 -0.40 -16.65 -7.89
C THR A 367 -0.49 -17.70 -9.00
N ILE A 368 -0.12 -17.34 -10.24
CA ILE A 368 -0.14 -18.28 -11.36
C ILE A 368 1.00 -19.30 -11.24
N ALA A 369 2.13 -18.99 -10.60
CA ALA A 369 3.24 -19.92 -10.47
C ALA A 369 3.17 -20.81 -9.22
N GLY A 370 2.46 -20.38 -8.18
CA GLY A 370 2.33 -21.09 -6.91
C GLY A 370 1.64 -22.44 -7.05
N ASP A 371 2.11 -23.42 -6.29
CA ASP A 371 1.62 -24.81 -6.31
C ASP A 371 0.32 -25.03 -5.51
N GLU A 372 -0.45 -23.97 -5.25
CA GLU A 372 -1.68 -24.02 -4.46
C GLU A 372 -2.93 -23.57 -5.21
#